data_AF-A0A538M5F1-F1
#
_entry.id   AF-A0A538M5F1-F1
#
_cell.length_a   1.000
_cell.length_b   1.000
_cell.length_c   1.000
_cell.angle_alpha   90.00
_cell.angle_beta   90.00
_cell.angle_gamma   90.00
#
_symmetry.space_group_name_H-M   'P 1'
#
loop_
_entity.id
_entity.type
_entity.pdbx_description
1 polymer ?
#
loop_
_entity_poly.entity_id
_entity_poly.type
_entity_poly.pdbx_seq_one_letter_code
_entity_poly.pdbx_strand_id
1 'polypeptide(L)'
;MRTLLVCRAVHRALLLCAPEPPGRDPDLPDQLVPTRNRVSFAKLDEVLPLPDLVAIQRESFDWLLSEGIKEVLEEVSPIEDFTEQFQLYFGRHEFREQKFSEEECRDKDITFSRPLFVEATFVNKVTGEIKEQEVFMGD
;
A
#
# COMPACT_ATOMS: atom_id res chain seq x y z
N MET A 1 43.75 -19.05 41.55
CA MET A 1 42.39 -19.56 41.32
C MET A 1 41.30 -18.59 41.81
N ARG A 2 41.26 -17.33 41.34
CA ARG A 2 40.20 -16.37 41.73
C ARG A 2 39.64 -15.50 40.59
N THR A 3 39.91 -15.85 39.33
CA THR A 3 39.47 -15.03 38.17
C THR A 3 38.30 -15.65 37.38
N LEU A 4 37.91 -16.90 37.67
CA LEU A 4 36.85 -17.63 36.94
C LEU A 4 35.45 -17.50 37.57
N LEU A 5 35.33 -16.92 38.77
CA LEU A 5 34.04 -16.83 39.47
C LEU A 5 33.18 -15.63 39.01
N VAL A 6 33.82 -14.59 38.47
CA VAL A 6 33.10 -13.37 38.02
C VAL A 6 32.39 -13.61 36.67
N CYS A 7 32.98 -14.40 35.76
CA CYS A 7 32.33 -14.70 34.47
C CYS A 7 31.08 -15.59 34.59
N ARG A 8 31.00 -16.47 35.59
CA ARG A 8 29.80 -17.33 35.80
C ARG A 8 28.64 -16.59 36.47
N ALA A 9 28.91 -15.54 37.25
CA ALA A 9 27.87 -14.74 37.90
C ALA A 9 27.12 -13.86 36.89
N VAL A 10 27.80 -13.31 35.89
CA VAL A 10 27.17 -12.48 34.84
C VAL A 10 26.26 -13.32 33.92
N HIS A 11 26.57 -14.60 33.72
CA HIS A 11 25.76 -15.46 32.84
C HIS A 11 24.41 -15.89 33.45
N ARG A 12 24.24 -15.82 34.79
CA ARG A 12 23.02 -16.28 35.47
C ARG A 12 22.06 -15.14 35.86
N ALA A 13 22.53 -13.89 35.85
CA ALA A 13 21.71 -12.72 36.20
C ALA A 13 20.97 -12.08 35.00
N LEU A 14 21.30 -12.48 33.77
CA LEU A 14 20.71 -11.92 32.53
C LEU A 14 19.44 -12.65 32.05
N LEU A 15 18.96 -13.67 32.77
CA LEU A 15 17.85 -14.52 32.33
C LEU A 15 16.45 -14.10 32.79
N LEU A 16 16.29 -12.98 33.51
CA LEU A 16 15.01 -12.62 34.17
C LEU A 16 14.38 -11.29 33.73
N CYS A 17 14.92 -10.62 32.70
CA CYS A 17 14.42 -9.31 32.27
C CYS A 17 14.35 -9.18 30.73
N ALA A 18 13.78 -10.17 30.05
CA ALA A 18 13.35 -9.96 28.66
C ALA A 18 11.88 -9.53 28.67
N PRO A 19 11.54 -8.28 28.29
CA PRO A 19 10.15 -7.91 28.05
C PRO A 19 9.62 -8.74 26.86
N GLU A 20 8.43 -9.29 27.03
CA GLU A 20 7.69 -9.97 25.95
C GLU A 20 7.51 -9.00 24.76
N PRO A 21 7.77 -9.43 23.51
CA PRO A 21 7.66 -8.56 22.34
C PRO A 21 6.21 -8.13 22.11
N PRO A 22 5.96 -6.87 21.72
CA PRO A 22 4.62 -6.39 21.46
C PRO A 22 4.00 -7.08 20.23
N GLY A 23 2.73 -7.44 20.37
CA GLY A 23 1.73 -7.69 19.32
C GLY A 23 2.23 -8.20 17.96
N ARG A 24 2.10 -9.52 17.76
CA ARG A 24 2.31 -10.21 16.48
C ARG A 24 1.23 -9.79 15.46
N ASP A 25 1.62 -9.20 14.34
CA ASP A 25 0.77 -9.10 13.15
C ASP A 25 0.40 -10.51 12.67
N PRO A 26 -0.89 -10.85 12.52
CA PRO A 26 -1.34 -12.23 12.30
C PRO A 26 -0.97 -12.82 10.92
N ASP A 27 -0.57 -11.98 9.97
CA ASP A 27 -0.34 -12.38 8.57
C ASP A 27 1.15 -12.49 8.17
N LEU A 28 2.10 -12.28 9.10
CA LEU A 28 3.54 -12.37 8.78
C LEU A 28 4.09 -13.79 9.00
N PRO A 29 4.69 -14.46 7.99
CA PRO A 29 5.29 -15.78 8.17
C PRO A 29 6.49 -15.70 9.13
N ASP A 30 6.39 -16.48 10.22
CA ASP A 30 7.17 -16.45 11.46
C ASP A 30 8.68 -16.77 11.35
N GLN A 31 9.28 -16.84 10.15
CA GLN A 31 10.54 -17.60 9.95
C GLN A 31 11.74 -16.92 9.27
N LEU A 32 11.83 -15.60 9.14
CA LEU A 32 13.01 -14.98 8.49
C LEU A 32 13.91 -14.11 9.35
N VAL A 33 13.61 -13.89 10.64
CA VAL A 33 14.52 -13.11 11.50
C VAL A 33 15.20 -14.05 12.51
N PRO A 34 16.45 -14.51 12.26
CA PRO A 34 17.24 -15.09 13.33
C PRO A 34 17.49 -14.00 14.36
N THR A 35 16.67 -13.95 15.41
CA THR A 35 16.84 -13.06 16.55
C THR A 35 18.10 -13.48 17.29
N ARG A 36 19.24 -12.94 16.85
CA ARG A 36 20.51 -13.09 17.56
C ARG A 36 20.34 -12.46 18.93
N ASN A 37 20.79 -13.16 19.97
CA ASN A 37 20.81 -12.62 21.33
C ASN A 37 21.83 -11.46 21.38
N ARG A 38 21.34 -10.24 21.16
CA ARG A 38 22.11 -9.00 21.12
C ARG A 38 21.98 -8.30 22.46
N VAL A 39 23.09 -8.20 23.18
CA VAL A 39 23.15 -7.40 24.41
C VAL A 39 23.14 -5.91 24.04
N SER A 40 22.20 -5.15 24.59
CA SER A 40 22.13 -3.69 24.48
C SER A 40 22.67 -3.03 25.75
N PHE A 41 23.49 -1.99 25.60
CA PHE A 41 23.97 -1.14 26.70
C PHE A 41 23.26 0.22 26.73
N ALA A 42 22.11 0.33 26.04
CA ALA A 42 21.29 1.55 26.06
C ALA A 42 20.87 1.86 27.50
N LYS A 43 21.10 3.11 27.92
CA LYS A 43 20.75 3.59 29.27
C LYS A 43 19.37 4.22 29.34
N LEU A 44 18.77 4.48 28.18
CA LEU A 44 17.45 5.08 28.03
C LEU A 44 16.52 4.00 27.47
N ASP A 45 15.31 3.98 27.99
CA ASP A 45 14.25 3.08 27.52
C ASP A 45 13.62 3.64 26.24
N GLU A 46 13.26 2.73 25.32
CA GLU A 46 12.53 3.06 24.12
C GLU A 46 11.06 3.29 24.48
N VAL A 47 10.62 4.55 24.40
CA VAL A 47 9.27 4.97 24.84
C VAL A 47 8.19 4.63 23.81
N LEU A 48 8.57 4.58 22.53
CA LEU A 48 7.66 4.29 21.42
C LEU A 48 8.31 3.24 20.52
N PRO A 49 7.57 2.20 20.11
CA PRO A 49 8.08 1.21 19.17
C PRO A 49 8.30 1.84 17.80
N LEU A 50 9.16 1.22 17.00
CA LEU A 50 9.33 1.59 15.61
C LEU A 50 8.01 1.48 14.86
N PRO A 51 7.61 2.53 14.11
CA PRO A 51 6.43 2.46 13.26
C PRO A 51 6.72 1.54 12.06
N ASP A 52 5.66 1.18 11.34
CA ASP A 52 5.83 0.51 10.05
C ASP A 52 6.55 1.44 9.06
N LEU A 53 7.75 1.03 8.67
CA LEU A 53 8.65 1.84 7.84
C LEU A 53 8.20 1.90 6.37
N VAL A 54 7.30 1.00 5.93
CA VAL A 54 6.74 0.99 4.58
C VAL A 54 5.29 1.48 4.53
N ALA A 55 4.72 1.88 5.67
CA ALA A 55 3.35 2.37 5.79
C ALA A 55 3.06 3.48 4.79
N ILE A 56 3.96 4.48 4.73
CA ILE A 56 3.79 5.63 3.86
C ILE A 56 3.59 5.26 2.38
N GLN A 57 4.23 4.19 1.91
CA GLN A 57 4.09 3.73 0.52
C GLN A 57 2.75 3.05 0.29
N ARG A 58 2.30 2.24 1.25
CA ARG A 58 1.01 1.53 1.20
C ARG A 58 -0.16 2.51 1.35
N GLU A 59 -0.13 3.32 2.40
CA GLU A 59 -1.16 4.30 2.72
C GLU A 59 -1.33 5.35 1.63
N SER A 60 -0.22 5.85 1.05
CA SER A 60 -0.30 6.82 -0.05
C SER A 60 -0.94 6.22 -1.31
N PHE A 61 -0.69 4.94 -1.58
CA PHE A 61 -1.27 4.26 -2.74
C PHE A 61 -2.73 3.90 -2.50
N ASP A 62 -3.09 3.46 -1.30
CA ASP A 62 -4.48 3.19 -0.91
C ASP A 62 -5.33 4.47 -0.99
N TRP A 63 -4.78 5.62 -0.58
CA TRP A 63 -5.42 6.92 -0.75
C TRP A 63 -5.63 7.27 -2.23
N LEU A 64 -4.63 7.06 -3.08
CA LEU A 64 -4.74 7.32 -4.53
C LEU A 64 -5.87 6.50 -5.17
N LEU A 65 -5.97 5.21 -4.81
CA LEU A 65 -6.97 4.29 -5.35
C LEU A 65 -8.39 4.59 -4.86
N SER A 66 -8.53 5.09 -3.64
CA SER A 66 -9.85 5.33 -3.02
C SER A 66 -10.40 6.72 -3.31
N GLU A 67 -9.56 7.75 -3.24
CA GLU A 67 -9.97 9.16 -3.33
C GLU A 67 -9.28 9.88 -4.48
N GLY A 68 -7.96 9.76 -4.62
CA GLY A 68 -7.20 10.59 -5.55
C GLY A 68 -7.66 10.51 -7.00
N ILE A 69 -7.95 9.32 -7.52
CA ILE A 69 -8.45 9.16 -8.91
C ILE A 69 -9.84 9.74 -9.08
N LYS A 70 -10.71 9.56 -8.08
CA LYS A 70 -12.07 10.10 -8.11
C LYS A 70 -12.03 11.63 -8.15
N GLU A 71 -11.22 12.25 -7.31
CA GLU A 71 -11.06 13.71 -7.26
C GLU A 71 -10.62 14.28 -8.61
N VAL A 72 -9.63 13.66 -9.25
CA VAL A 72 -9.13 14.09 -10.57
C VAL A 72 -10.20 13.94 -11.65
N LEU A 73 -10.95 12.84 -11.66
CA LEU A 73 -12.03 12.64 -12.63
C LEU A 73 -13.16 13.65 -12.44
N GLU A 74 -13.48 14.01 -11.20
CA GLU A 74 -14.46 15.05 -10.90
C GLU A 74 -13.96 16.45 -11.29
N GLU A 75 -12.68 16.76 -11.10
CA GLU A 75 -12.08 18.05 -11.46
C GLU A 75 -12.07 18.30 -12.98
N VAL A 76 -11.78 17.26 -13.76
CA VAL A 76 -11.71 17.37 -15.23
C VAL A 76 -13.11 17.37 -15.88
N SER A 77 -14.15 17.00 -15.14
CA SER A 77 -15.53 16.89 -15.63
C SER A 77 -16.35 18.17 -15.35
N PRO A 78 -17.13 18.69 -16.31
CA PRO A 78 -17.32 18.20 -17.68
C PRO A 78 -16.23 18.66 -18.65
N ILE A 79 -15.88 17.79 -19.61
CA ILE A 79 -15.11 18.20 -20.79
C ILE A 79 -16.07 18.71 -21.84
N GLU A 80 -15.88 19.95 -22.29
CA GLU A 80 -16.66 20.59 -23.33
C GLU A 80 -15.84 20.77 -24.62
N ASP A 81 -16.52 20.68 -25.76
CA ASP A 81 -15.91 21.04 -27.04
C ASP A 81 -15.95 22.56 -27.28
N PHE A 82 -15.15 23.04 -28.23
CA PHE A 82 -15.06 24.48 -28.54
C PHE A 82 -16.37 25.08 -29.10
N THR A 83 -17.32 24.25 -29.57
CA THR A 83 -18.64 24.71 -30.02
C THR A 83 -19.72 24.61 -28.94
N GLU A 84 -19.37 24.12 -27.75
CA GLU A 84 -20.25 23.84 -26.62
C GLU A 84 -21.43 22.89 -26.93
N GLN A 85 -21.38 22.17 -28.04
CA GLN A 85 -22.41 21.23 -28.51
C GLN A 85 -22.30 19.85 -27.86
N PHE A 86 -21.09 19.45 -27.46
CA PHE A 86 -20.79 18.14 -26.90
C PHE A 86 -20.21 18.28 -25.50
N GLN A 87 -20.70 17.45 -24.59
CA GLN A 87 -20.18 17.34 -23.23
C GLN A 87 -19.85 15.89 -22.90
N LEU A 88 -18.73 15.68 -22.24
CA LEU A 88 -18.34 14.39 -21.67
C LEU A 88 -18.26 14.51 -20.15
N TYR A 89 -18.97 13.63 -19.46
CA TYR A 89 -18.95 13.49 -18.01
C TYR A 89 -18.28 12.18 -17.64
N PHE A 90 -17.37 12.23 -16.67
CA PHE A 90 -16.83 11.03 -16.03
C PHE A 90 -17.64 10.71 -14.77
N GLY A 91 -17.99 9.43 -14.63
CA GLY A 91 -18.72 8.87 -13.50
C GLY A 91 -17.81 8.03 -12.62
N ARG A 92 -18.31 6.86 -12.21
CA ARG A 92 -17.56 5.96 -11.33
C ARG A 92 -16.42 5.29 -12.08
N HIS A 93 -15.36 4.96 -11.34
CA HIS A 93 -14.23 4.20 -11.84
C HIS A 93 -14.14 2.86 -11.11
N GLU A 94 -13.69 1.83 -11.81
CA GLU A 94 -13.48 0.50 -11.27
C GLU A 94 -12.14 -0.08 -11.73
N PHE A 95 -11.44 -0.75 -10.81
CA PHE A 95 -10.26 -1.55 -11.14
C PHE A 95 -10.64 -3.01 -11.22
N ARG A 96 -10.45 -3.61 -12.39
CA ARG A 96 -10.68 -5.05 -12.57
C ARG A 96 -9.52 -5.88 -12.05
N GLU A 97 -9.70 -7.19 -12.08
CA GLU A 97 -8.68 -8.15 -11.65
C GLU A 97 -7.43 -8.06 -12.52
N GLN A 98 -6.29 -8.30 -11.87
CA GLN A 98 -4.97 -8.35 -12.47
C GLN A 98 -4.90 -9.47 -13.52
N LYS A 99 -4.24 -9.19 -14.65
CA LYS A 99 -4.12 -10.16 -15.75
C LYS A 99 -3.18 -11.33 -15.42
N PHE A 100 -2.17 -11.08 -14.58
CA PHE A 100 -1.12 -12.02 -14.22
C PHE A 100 -0.76 -11.87 -12.73
N SER A 101 -0.19 -12.92 -12.15
CA SER A 101 0.33 -12.87 -10.78
C SER A 101 1.69 -12.16 -10.71
N GLU A 102 2.09 -11.70 -9.52
CA GLU A 102 3.38 -11.03 -9.32
C GLU A 102 4.58 -11.92 -9.72
N GLU A 103 4.50 -13.22 -9.46
CA GLU A 103 5.56 -14.18 -9.81
C GLU A 103 5.71 -14.31 -11.32
N GLU A 104 4.59 -14.48 -12.05
CA GLU A 104 4.61 -14.52 -13.50
C GLU A 104 5.10 -13.21 -14.12
N CYS A 105 4.76 -12.07 -13.52
CA CYS A 105 5.24 -10.77 -13.97
C CYS A 105 6.76 -10.65 -13.85
N ARG A 106 7.34 -11.16 -12.76
CA ARG A 106 8.80 -11.20 -12.56
C ARG A 106 9.48 -12.15 -13.52
N ASP A 107 8.91 -13.33 -13.76
CA ASP A 107 9.51 -14.35 -14.62
C ASP A 107 9.49 -13.97 -16.12
N LYS A 108 8.47 -13.23 -16.55
CA LYS A 108 8.25 -12.87 -17.95
C LYS A 108 8.65 -11.43 -18.30
N ASP A 109 9.25 -10.69 -17.36
CA ASP A 109 9.62 -9.28 -17.51
C ASP A 109 8.44 -8.39 -18.00
N ILE A 110 7.25 -8.61 -17.43
CA ILE A 110 6.04 -7.82 -17.73
C ILE A 110 5.59 -6.98 -16.51
N THR A 111 4.81 -5.93 -16.76
CA THR A 111 4.31 -5.05 -15.70
C THR A 111 3.14 -5.70 -14.94
N PHE A 112 3.20 -5.69 -13.61
CA PHE A 112 2.06 -6.07 -12.76
C PHE A 112 1.09 -4.90 -12.67
N SER A 113 -0.11 -5.07 -13.23
CA SER A 113 -1.05 -3.96 -13.40
C SER A 113 -2.51 -4.44 -13.36
N ARG A 114 -3.44 -3.51 -13.09
CA ARG A 114 -4.88 -3.78 -12.97
C ARG A 114 -5.64 -2.83 -13.89
N PRO A 115 -6.43 -3.36 -14.86
CA PRO A 115 -7.07 -2.52 -15.84
C PRO A 115 -8.14 -1.62 -15.20
N LEU A 116 -8.07 -0.33 -15.52
CA LEU A 116 -8.97 0.72 -15.06
C LEU A 116 -10.08 0.97 -16.08
N PHE A 117 -11.33 0.91 -15.61
CA PHE A 117 -12.52 1.26 -16.38
C PHE A 117 -13.22 2.44 -15.73
N VAL A 118 -13.80 3.33 -16.54
CA VAL A 118 -14.54 4.51 -16.08
C VAL A 118 -15.88 4.57 -16.82
N GLU A 119 -16.96 4.78 -16.08
CA GLU A 119 -18.27 5.10 -16.64
C GLU A 119 -18.20 6.51 -17.25
N ALA A 120 -18.44 6.63 -18.56
CA ALA A 120 -18.43 7.91 -19.26
C ALA A 120 -19.82 8.19 -19.87
N THR A 121 -20.32 9.40 -19.65
CA THR A 121 -21.59 9.87 -20.21
C THR A 121 -21.33 10.96 -21.22
N PHE A 122 -21.66 10.70 -22.48
CA PHE A 122 -21.55 11.66 -23.56
C PHE A 122 -22.93 12.27 -23.86
N VAL A 123 -22.98 13.59 -23.88
CA VAL A 123 -24.21 14.37 -24.13
C VAL A 123 -24.02 15.22 -25.39
N ASN A 124 -24.90 15.01 -26.36
CA ASN A 124 -25.03 15.88 -27.53
C ASN A 124 -26.18 16.87 -27.30
N LYS A 125 -25.87 18.14 -27.05
CA LYS A 125 -26.87 19.18 -26.79
C LYS A 125 -27.73 19.52 -28.01
N VAL A 126 -27.26 19.22 -29.22
CA VAL A 126 -27.97 19.53 -30.47
C VAL A 126 -29.07 18.50 -30.74
N THR A 127 -28.76 17.21 -30.59
CA THR A 127 -29.73 16.13 -30.83
C THR A 127 -30.49 15.71 -29.56
N GLY A 128 -29.97 16.06 -28.38
CA GLY A 128 -30.46 15.55 -27.09
C GLY A 128 -30.07 14.10 -26.81
N GLU A 129 -29.15 13.53 -27.60
CA GLU A 129 -28.70 12.15 -27.44
C GLU A 129 -27.73 12.03 -26.24
N ILE A 130 -28.01 11.07 -25.37
CA ILE A 130 -27.18 10.72 -24.21
C ILE A 130 -26.69 9.29 -24.41
N LYS A 131 -25.37 9.08 -24.31
CA LYS A 131 -24.74 7.76 -24.37
C LYS A 131 -23.93 7.52 -23.12
N GLU A 132 -24.30 6.47 -22.40
CA GLU A 132 -23.54 5.97 -21.26
C GLU A 132 -22.76 4.74 -21.71
N GLN A 133 -21.45 4.76 -21.50
CA GLN A 133 -20.60 3.64 -21.82
C GLN A 133 -19.46 3.54 -20.81
N GLU A 134 -19.10 2.32 -20.47
CA GLU A 134 -17.89 2.03 -19.73
C GLU A 134 -16.68 2.01 -20.68
N VAL A 135 -15.70 2.86 -20.40
CA VAL A 135 -14.51 3.07 -21.22
C VAL A 135 -13.30 2.50 -20.50
N PHE A 136 -12.50 1.73 -21.24
CA PHE A 136 -11.18 1.29 -20.77
C PHE A 136 -10.20 2.46 -20.83
N MET A 137 -9.61 2.82 -19.67
CA MET A 137 -8.69 3.95 -19.55
C MET A 137 -7.23 3.54 -19.69
N GLY A 138 -6.85 2.37 -19.16
CA GLY A 138 -5.47 1.92 -19.16
C GLY A 138 -5.23 0.72 -18.24
N ASP A 139 -4.01 0.19 -18.30
CA ASP A 139 -3.49 -0.89 -17.45
C ASP A 139 -2.67 -0.35 -16.28
#